data_AF-A0A935V472-F1
#
_entry.id   AF-A0A935V472-F1
#
_cell.length_a   1.000
_cell.length_b   1.000
_cell.length_c   1.000
_cell.angle_alpha   90.00
_cell.angle_beta   90.00
_cell.angle_gamma   90.00
#
_symmetry.space_group_name_H-M   'P 1'
#
loop_
_entity.id
_entity.type
_entity.pdbx_description
1 polymer ?
#
loop_
_entity_poly.entity_id
_entity_poly.type
_entity_poly.pdbx_seq_one_letter_code
_entity_poly.pdbx_strand_id
1 'polypeptide(L)'
;MAGLSSTQLNALSTTNLGALTTTQVAGLTTTQAANLSSTQLNALQTSDIAALSTAAVASLTSTQLNALNSTNLQALSTAQAAALTTTQVSNLPSTQLNALQTSDLAALTTAAVASLTSTQLNALNSTNLEALSTAQVAKLTTTQVSNLTSTQLNLMQTTDVAALTTTQVSNLTSTQLNGLDSTHLGRCPARRWPACPARS
;
A
#
# COMPACT_ATOMS: atom_id res chain seq x y z
N MET A 1 -10.81 -26.44 4.19
CA MET A 1 -10.33 -26.87 5.53
C MET A 1 -11.36 -26.62 6.63
N ALA A 2 -12.67 -26.78 6.36
CA ALA A 2 -13.74 -26.38 7.27
C ALA A 2 -13.86 -27.21 8.57
N GLY A 3 -13.07 -28.28 8.71
CA GLY A 3 -13.11 -29.18 9.88
C GLY A 3 -12.03 -28.97 10.94
N LEU A 4 -11.01 -28.13 10.69
CA LEU A 4 -9.94 -27.87 11.67
C LEU A 4 -10.28 -26.62 12.50
N SER A 5 -10.27 -26.73 13.81
CA SER A 5 -10.33 -25.55 14.69
C SER A 5 -9.06 -24.70 14.57
N SER A 6 -9.15 -23.40 14.91
CA SER A 6 -7.98 -22.52 14.96
C SER A 6 -6.87 -23.05 15.87
N THR A 7 -7.22 -23.70 16.99
CA THR A 7 -6.26 -24.32 17.90
C THR A 7 -5.52 -25.48 17.24
N GLN A 8 -6.24 -26.34 16.51
CA GLN A 8 -5.62 -27.45 15.79
C GLN A 8 -4.72 -26.95 14.66
N LEU A 9 -5.10 -25.87 13.97
CA LEU A 9 -4.24 -25.25 12.95
C LEU A 9 -2.96 -24.66 13.55
N ASN A 10 -3.08 -23.96 14.68
CA ASN A 10 -1.92 -23.37 15.34
C ASN A 10 -0.97 -24.43 15.92
N ALA A 11 -1.48 -25.63 16.23
CA ALA A 11 -0.65 -26.76 16.64
C ALA A 11 0.11 -27.43 15.48
N LEU A 12 -0.19 -27.11 14.21
CA LEU A 12 0.55 -27.66 13.08
C LEU A 12 1.96 -27.10 13.01
N SER A 13 2.93 -28.00 12.83
CA SER A 13 4.30 -27.60 12.51
C SER A 13 4.35 -26.86 11.16
N THR A 14 5.37 -26.03 10.97
CA THR A 14 5.62 -25.37 9.67
C THR A 14 5.82 -26.37 8.54
N THR A 15 6.40 -27.54 8.81
CA THR A 15 6.54 -28.64 7.84
C THR A 15 5.17 -29.20 7.42
N ASN A 16 4.25 -29.40 8.37
CA ASN A 16 2.90 -29.87 8.05
C ASN A 16 2.09 -28.82 7.28
N LEU A 17 2.29 -27.54 7.59
CA LEU A 17 1.66 -26.45 6.85
C LEU A 17 2.20 -26.33 5.42
N GLY A 18 3.51 -26.45 5.23
CA GLY A 18 4.13 -26.45 3.89
C GLY A 18 3.80 -27.69 3.05
N ALA A 19 3.21 -28.73 3.66
CA ALA A 19 2.69 -29.91 2.98
C ALA A 19 1.20 -29.81 2.61
N LEU A 20 0.52 -28.71 3.00
CA LEU A 20 -0.85 -28.46 2.54
C LEU A 20 -0.86 -28.21 1.04
N THR A 21 -1.95 -28.58 0.37
CA THR A 21 -2.15 -28.21 -1.02
C THR A 21 -2.67 -26.77 -1.11
N THR A 22 -2.38 -26.10 -2.22
CA THR A 22 -2.90 -24.75 -2.51
C THR A 22 -4.43 -24.69 -2.42
N THR A 23 -5.13 -25.78 -2.79
CA THR A 23 -6.59 -25.90 -2.65
C THR A 23 -7.04 -25.96 -1.20
N GLN A 24 -6.27 -26.63 -0.33
CA GLN A 24 -6.55 -26.64 1.10
C GLN A 24 -6.39 -25.22 1.66
N VAL A 25 -5.28 -24.54 1.34
CA VAL A 25 -5.02 -23.15 1.78
C VAL A 25 -6.08 -22.18 1.27
N ALA A 26 -6.51 -22.29 0.01
CA ALA A 26 -7.60 -21.50 -0.54
C ALA A 26 -8.93 -21.71 0.20
N GLY A 27 -9.11 -22.90 0.80
CA GLY A 27 -10.26 -23.26 1.63
C GLY A 27 -10.12 -22.92 3.11
N LEU A 28 -9.16 -22.07 3.51
CA LEU A 28 -9.07 -21.48 4.84
C LEU A 28 -10.19 -20.44 5.03
N THR A 29 -10.86 -20.52 6.16
CA THR A 29 -11.79 -19.45 6.60
C THR A 29 -11.01 -18.23 7.10
N THR A 30 -11.68 -17.08 7.17
CA THR A 30 -11.10 -15.84 7.72
C THR A 30 -10.64 -16.01 9.17
N THR A 31 -11.43 -16.70 10.00
CA THR A 31 -11.05 -17.00 11.39
C THR A 31 -9.79 -17.86 11.46
N GLN A 32 -9.65 -18.85 10.58
CA GLN A 32 -8.45 -19.70 10.55
C GLN A 32 -7.23 -18.92 10.08
N ALA A 33 -7.34 -18.13 9.01
CA ALA A 33 -6.25 -17.31 8.49
C ALA A 33 -5.77 -16.27 9.52
N ALA A 34 -6.70 -15.59 10.19
CA ALA A 34 -6.40 -14.62 11.24
C ALA A 34 -5.76 -15.25 12.50
N ASN A 35 -5.85 -16.58 12.68
CA ASN A 35 -5.24 -17.27 13.80
C ASN A 35 -3.82 -17.79 13.53
N LEU A 36 -3.41 -17.92 12.27
CA LEU A 36 -2.08 -18.43 11.91
C LEU A 36 -0.98 -17.53 12.50
N SER A 37 0.04 -18.11 13.12
CA SER A 37 1.20 -17.33 13.55
C SER A 37 1.96 -16.77 12.35
N SER A 38 2.74 -15.70 12.56
CA SER A 38 3.63 -15.16 11.51
C SER A 38 4.65 -16.18 11.03
N THR A 39 5.17 -17.04 11.91
CA THR A 39 6.07 -18.16 11.56
C THR A 39 5.38 -19.14 10.61
N GLN A 40 4.10 -19.44 10.84
CA GLN A 40 3.32 -20.33 9.99
C GLN A 40 2.99 -19.68 8.64
N LEU A 41 2.61 -18.40 8.62
CA LEU A 41 2.41 -17.65 7.38
C LEU A 41 3.71 -17.56 6.55
N ASN A 42 4.86 -17.40 7.19
CA ASN A 42 6.16 -17.38 6.52
C ASN A 42 6.62 -18.76 6.02
N ALA A 43 6.02 -19.84 6.52
CA ALA A 43 6.31 -21.21 6.08
C ALA A 43 5.43 -21.66 4.90
N LEU A 44 4.36 -20.93 4.58
CA LEU A 44 3.55 -21.18 3.39
C LEU A 44 4.36 -20.91 2.12
N GLN A 45 4.10 -21.68 1.08
CA GLN A 45 4.69 -21.41 -0.23
C GLN A 45 4.06 -20.15 -0.82
N THR A 46 4.77 -19.47 -1.73
CA THR A 46 4.24 -18.27 -2.40
C THR A 46 2.94 -18.57 -3.17
N SER A 47 2.81 -19.77 -3.74
CA SER A 47 1.58 -20.21 -4.40
C SER A 47 0.40 -20.36 -3.44
N ASP A 48 0.66 -20.73 -2.18
CA ASP A 48 -0.36 -20.82 -1.13
C ASP A 48 -0.81 -19.42 -0.68
N ILE A 49 0.14 -18.49 -0.54
CA ILE A 49 -0.17 -17.08 -0.24
C ILE A 49 -1.04 -16.47 -1.34
N ALA A 50 -0.67 -16.66 -2.61
CA ALA A 50 -1.46 -16.20 -3.76
C ALA A 50 -2.86 -16.84 -3.83
N ALA A 51 -3.03 -18.04 -3.25
CA ALA A 51 -4.29 -18.77 -3.22
C ALA A 51 -5.23 -18.36 -2.08
N LEU A 52 -4.76 -17.60 -1.07
CA LEU A 52 -5.62 -17.08 0.00
C LEU A 52 -6.75 -16.22 -0.58
N SER A 53 -7.96 -16.37 -0.04
CA SER A 53 -9.05 -15.47 -0.44
C SER A 53 -8.76 -14.03 -0.01
N THR A 54 -9.29 -13.05 -0.75
CA THR A 54 -9.20 -11.62 -0.37
C THR A 54 -9.79 -11.36 1.01
N ALA A 55 -10.85 -12.08 1.39
CA ALA A 55 -11.43 -12.03 2.72
C ALA A 55 -10.48 -12.57 3.81
N ALA A 56 -9.74 -13.64 3.52
CA ALA A 56 -8.73 -14.16 4.43
C ALA A 56 -7.59 -13.15 4.62
N VAL A 57 -7.10 -12.53 3.54
CA VAL A 57 -6.07 -11.48 3.62
C VAL A 57 -6.57 -10.25 4.39
N ALA A 58 -7.80 -9.80 4.15
CA ALA A 58 -8.42 -8.70 4.90
C ALA A 58 -8.63 -9.02 6.39
N SER A 59 -8.67 -10.30 6.77
CA SER A 59 -8.79 -10.75 8.17
C SER A 59 -7.45 -10.87 8.91
N LEU A 60 -6.31 -10.79 8.21
CA LEU A 60 -5.00 -10.83 8.84
C LEU A 60 -4.80 -9.61 9.74
N THR A 61 -4.16 -9.82 10.88
CA THR A 61 -3.76 -8.75 11.79
C THR A 61 -2.58 -7.95 11.22
N SER A 62 -2.44 -6.70 11.68
CA SER A 62 -1.25 -5.89 11.35
C SER A 62 0.04 -6.58 11.82
N THR A 63 0.03 -7.24 12.98
CA THR A 63 1.18 -8.01 13.49
C THR A 63 1.60 -9.12 12.53
N GLN A 64 0.64 -9.87 11.96
CA GLN A 64 0.93 -10.91 10.97
C GLN A 64 1.52 -10.31 9.70
N LEU A 65 0.89 -9.27 9.15
CA LEU A 65 1.37 -8.61 7.93
C LEU A 65 2.75 -8.00 8.09
N ASN A 66 3.04 -7.39 9.24
CA ASN A 66 4.33 -6.77 9.56
C ASN A 66 5.46 -7.79 9.72
N ALA A 67 5.11 -9.03 10.06
CA ALA A 67 6.06 -10.12 10.24
C ALA A 67 6.23 -10.99 8.99
N LEU A 68 5.47 -10.75 7.92
CA LEU A 68 5.68 -11.44 6.65
C LEU A 68 7.04 -11.05 6.06
N ASN A 69 7.77 -12.02 5.52
CA ASN A 69 8.96 -11.73 4.73
C ASN A 69 8.57 -11.09 3.37
N SER A 70 9.55 -10.45 2.72
CA SER A 70 9.33 -9.76 1.44
C SER A 70 8.88 -10.71 0.33
N THR A 71 9.36 -11.96 0.31
CA THR A 71 8.95 -12.97 -0.68
C THR A 71 7.46 -13.27 -0.59
N ASN A 72 6.92 -13.40 0.62
CA ASN A 72 5.50 -13.68 0.83
C ASN A 72 4.63 -12.45 0.60
N LEU A 73 5.13 -11.25 0.88
CA LEU A 73 4.43 -10.03 0.43
C LEU A 73 4.32 -9.95 -1.09
N GLN A 74 5.43 -10.19 -1.79
CA GLN A 74 5.47 -10.13 -3.26
C GLN A 74 4.67 -11.28 -3.91
N ALA A 75 4.30 -12.29 -3.13
CA ALA A 75 3.41 -13.36 -3.57
C ALA A 75 1.93 -13.00 -3.45
N LEU A 76 1.58 -11.87 -2.82
CA LEU A 76 0.22 -11.36 -2.85
C LEU A 76 -0.15 -11.03 -4.30
N SER A 77 -1.36 -11.42 -4.68
CA SER A 77 -1.98 -10.94 -5.91
C SER A 77 -2.44 -9.49 -5.74
N THR A 78 -2.57 -8.78 -6.86
CA THR A 78 -3.12 -7.42 -6.91
C THR A 78 -4.52 -7.33 -6.29
N ALA A 79 -5.35 -8.37 -6.43
CA ALA A 79 -6.67 -8.44 -5.82
C ALA A 79 -6.61 -8.57 -4.29
N GLN A 80 -5.63 -9.31 -3.76
CA GLN A 80 -5.39 -9.41 -2.32
C GLN A 80 -4.82 -8.11 -1.75
N ALA A 81 -3.92 -7.44 -2.47
CA ALA A 81 -3.44 -6.12 -2.09
C ALA A 81 -4.57 -5.09 -2.06
N ALA A 82 -5.44 -5.07 -3.08
CA ALA A 82 -6.63 -4.22 -3.11
C ALA A 82 -7.61 -4.48 -1.95
N ALA A 83 -7.60 -5.69 -1.38
CA ALA A 83 -8.43 -6.08 -0.25
C ALA A 83 -7.84 -5.68 1.12
N LEU A 84 -6.61 -5.16 1.17
CA LEU A 84 -6.03 -4.65 2.40
C LEU A 84 -6.87 -3.48 2.94
N THR A 85 -7.19 -3.57 4.23
CA THR A 85 -7.97 -2.56 4.95
C THR A 85 -7.12 -1.33 5.26
N THR A 86 -7.79 -0.20 5.51
CA THR A 86 -7.12 1.04 5.96
C THR A 86 -6.35 0.84 7.26
N THR A 87 -6.88 0.04 8.19
CA THR A 87 -6.19 -0.30 9.44
C THR A 87 -4.93 -1.11 9.19
N GLN A 88 -4.97 -2.10 8.29
CA GLN A 88 -3.77 -2.86 7.92
C GLN A 88 -2.71 -1.95 7.29
N VAL A 89 -3.08 -1.15 6.27
CA VAL A 89 -2.15 -0.28 5.54
C VAL A 89 -1.53 0.80 6.43
N SER A 90 -2.32 1.46 7.28
CA SER A 90 -1.80 2.47 8.23
C SER A 90 -0.84 1.90 9.29
N ASN A 91 -0.87 0.59 9.54
CA ASN A 91 0.00 -0.08 10.52
C ASN A 91 1.20 -0.82 9.89
N LEU A 92 1.30 -0.87 8.56
CA LEU A 92 2.45 -1.48 7.87
C LEU A 92 3.70 -0.61 8.02
N PRO A 93 4.87 -1.15 8.40
CA PRO A 93 6.10 -0.38 8.36
C PRO A 93 6.46 -0.04 6.91
N SER A 94 7.21 1.05 6.71
CA SER A 94 7.64 1.49 5.37
C SER A 94 8.47 0.44 4.64
N THR A 95 9.19 -0.43 5.35
CA THR A 95 9.90 -1.59 4.78
C THR A 95 8.95 -2.57 4.09
N GLN A 96 7.77 -2.80 4.68
CA GLN A 96 6.74 -3.71 4.18
C GLN A 96 6.01 -3.09 3.00
N LEU A 97 5.66 -1.80 3.10
CA LEU A 97 5.13 -1.03 1.98
C LEU A 97 6.10 -1.01 0.80
N ASN A 98 7.40 -0.87 1.07
CA ASN A 98 8.42 -0.86 0.03
C ASN A 98 8.70 -2.22 -0.60
N ALA A 99 8.31 -3.30 0.07
CA ALA A 99 8.45 -4.66 -0.43
C ALA A 99 7.25 -5.13 -1.26
N LEU A 100 6.13 -4.38 -1.27
CA LEU A 100 5.01 -4.63 -2.19
C LEU A 100 5.42 -4.39 -3.64
N GLN A 101 4.78 -5.09 -4.56
CA GLN A 101 4.95 -4.80 -5.98
C GLN A 101 4.28 -3.45 -6.32
N THR A 102 4.79 -2.75 -7.33
CA THR A 102 4.21 -1.48 -7.78
C THR A 102 2.77 -1.64 -8.26
N SER A 103 2.44 -2.78 -8.87
CA SER A 103 1.06 -3.13 -9.25
C SER A 103 0.12 -3.27 -8.06
N ASP A 104 0.63 -3.76 -6.93
CA ASP A 104 -0.15 -3.93 -5.70
C ASP A 104 -0.41 -2.59 -5.03
N LEU A 105 0.61 -1.73 -4.99
CA LEU A 105 0.49 -0.34 -4.53
C LEU A 105 -0.53 0.45 -5.37
N ALA A 106 -0.47 0.31 -6.70
CA ALA A 106 -1.43 0.94 -7.61
C ALA A 106 -2.86 0.38 -7.43
N ALA A 107 -2.99 -0.87 -6.99
CA ALA A 107 -4.27 -1.53 -6.72
C ALA A 107 -4.88 -1.20 -5.34
N LEU A 108 -4.11 -0.61 -4.42
CA LEU A 108 -4.63 -0.17 -3.12
C LEU A 108 -5.80 0.80 -3.31
N THR A 109 -6.82 0.66 -2.48
CA THR A 109 -7.94 1.60 -2.52
C THR A 109 -7.47 3.02 -2.19
N THR A 110 -8.14 4.04 -2.73
CA THR A 110 -7.82 5.43 -2.41
C THR A 110 -7.98 5.73 -0.92
N ALA A 111 -8.89 5.02 -0.23
CA ALA A 111 -9.06 5.13 1.22
C ALA A 111 -7.86 4.55 1.97
N ALA A 112 -7.30 3.43 1.52
CA ALA A 112 -6.08 2.85 2.09
C ALA A 112 -4.87 3.79 1.90
N VAL A 113 -4.69 4.37 0.71
CA VAL A 113 -3.62 5.35 0.47
C VAL A 113 -3.81 6.62 1.33
N ALA A 114 -5.04 7.13 1.45
CA ALA A 114 -5.34 8.26 2.32
C ALA A 114 -5.12 7.96 3.82
N SER A 115 -5.08 6.67 4.21
CA SER A 115 -4.78 6.24 5.59
C SER A 115 -3.28 6.14 5.91
N LEU A 116 -2.41 6.25 4.91
CA LEU A 116 -0.97 6.26 5.14
C LEU A 116 -0.55 7.47 5.99
N THR A 117 0.34 7.25 6.94
CA THR A 117 0.96 8.32 7.71
C THR A 117 1.95 9.10 6.83
N SER A 118 2.21 10.36 7.19
CA SER A 118 3.26 11.15 6.54
C SER A 118 4.63 10.47 6.60
N THR A 119 4.93 9.75 7.70
CA THR A 119 6.16 8.97 7.85
C THR A 119 6.25 7.82 6.85
N GLN A 120 5.16 7.08 6.64
CA GLN A 120 5.12 6.01 5.64
C GLN A 120 5.31 6.55 4.23
N LEU A 121 4.56 7.59 3.85
CA LEU A 121 4.68 8.22 2.54
C LEU A 121 6.10 8.75 2.29
N ASN A 122 6.68 9.42 3.29
CA ASN A 122 8.01 10.00 3.15
C ASN A 122 9.12 8.94 3.08
N ALA A 123 8.85 7.72 3.55
CA ALA A 123 9.77 6.60 3.51
C ALA A 123 9.55 5.68 2.30
N LEU A 124 8.55 5.93 1.44
CA LEU A 124 8.42 5.22 0.17
C LEU A 124 9.61 5.52 -0.73
N ASN A 125 10.14 4.49 -1.38
CA ASN A 125 11.14 4.68 -2.42
C ASN A 125 10.52 5.36 -3.67
N SER A 126 11.36 5.88 -4.56
CA SER A 126 10.91 6.61 -5.76
C SER A 126 9.99 5.78 -6.64
N THR A 127 10.35 4.52 -6.89
CA THR A 127 9.58 3.59 -7.71
C THR A 127 8.17 3.35 -7.18
N ASN A 128 8.01 3.25 -5.87
CA ASN A 128 6.71 3.04 -5.22
C ASN A 128 5.89 4.32 -5.13
N LEU A 129 6.54 5.48 -5.00
CA LEU A 129 5.86 6.75 -5.09
C LEU A 129 5.32 7.00 -6.51
N GLU A 130 6.12 6.70 -7.53
CA GLU A 130 5.74 6.77 -8.95
C GLU A 130 4.65 5.76 -9.34
N ALA A 131 4.52 4.66 -8.59
CA ALA A 131 3.49 3.66 -8.80
C ALA A 131 2.11 4.07 -8.30
N LEU A 132 2.00 5.12 -7.47
CA LEU A 132 0.71 5.64 -7.04
C LEU A 132 -0.05 6.19 -8.26
N SER A 133 -1.29 5.75 -8.42
CA SER A 133 -2.16 6.26 -9.47
C SER A 133 -2.58 7.71 -9.23
N THR A 134 -2.86 8.43 -10.30
CA THR A 134 -3.47 9.78 -10.27
C THR A 134 -4.67 9.88 -9.33
N ALA A 135 -5.53 8.84 -9.30
CA ALA A 135 -6.71 8.79 -8.44
C ALA A 135 -6.36 8.66 -6.96
N GLN A 136 -5.31 7.91 -6.62
CA GLN A 136 -4.80 7.80 -5.25
C GLN A 136 -4.16 9.13 -4.80
N VAL A 137 -3.36 9.76 -5.66
CA VAL A 137 -2.74 11.07 -5.40
C VAL A 137 -3.79 12.15 -5.13
N ALA A 138 -4.84 12.22 -5.95
CA ALA A 138 -5.94 13.16 -5.78
C ALA A 138 -6.72 12.96 -4.46
N LYS A 139 -6.55 11.81 -3.79
CA LYS A 139 -7.19 11.47 -2.51
C LYS A 139 -6.26 11.56 -1.30
N LEU A 140 -5.01 11.94 -1.48
CA LEU A 140 -4.13 12.28 -0.37
C LEU A 140 -4.75 13.41 0.48
N THR A 141 -4.61 13.32 1.80
CA THR A 141 -5.04 14.37 2.72
C THR A 141 -4.15 15.61 2.58
N THR A 142 -4.66 16.76 3.02
CA THR A 142 -3.86 18.00 3.05
C THR A 142 -2.62 17.86 3.93
N THR A 143 -2.71 17.13 5.05
CA THR A 143 -1.58 16.83 5.93
C THR A 143 -0.53 15.97 5.23
N GLN A 144 -0.94 14.94 4.49
CA GLN A 144 0.00 14.12 3.72
C GLN A 144 0.71 14.99 2.66
N VAL A 145 -0.04 15.77 1.89
CA VAL A 145 0.51 16.63 0.83
C VAL A 145 1.47 17.68 1.39
N SER A 146 1.15 18.34 2.51
CA SER A 146 2.04 19.35 3.10
C SER A 146 3.31 18.77 3.75
N ASN A 147 3.35 17.46 4.01
CA ASN A 147 4.52 16.76 4.55
C ASN A 147 5.44 16.17 3.47
N LEU A 148 5.02 16.13 2.20
CA LEU A 148 5.88 15.66 1.12
C LEU A 148 7.06 16.62 0.90
N THR A 149 8.23 16.08 0.60
CA THR A 149 9.39 16.89 0.18
C THR A 149 9.22 17.39 -1.26
N SER A 150 9.92 18.47 -1.62
CA SER A 150 9.97 18.92 -3.02
C SER A 150 10.55 17.84 -3.95
N THR A 151 11.53 17.07 -3.47
CA THR A 151 12.07 15.92 -4.21
C THR A 151 10.99 14.89 -4.52
N GLN A 152 10.15 14.54 -3.56
CA GLN A 152 9.04 13.62 -3.78
C GLN A 152 7.99 14.18 -4.73
N LEU A 153 7.64 15.47 -4.59
CA LEU A 153 6.72 16.12 -5.53
C LEU A 153 7.27 16.12 -6.97
N ASN A 154 8.58 16.26 -7.15
CA ASN A 154 9.23 16.20 -8.47
C ASN A 154 9.39 14.77 -9.02
N LEU A 155 9.24 13.73 -8.19
CA LEU A 155 9.21 12.33 -8.62
C LEU A 155 7.82 11.92 -9.14
N MET A 156 6.75 12.61 -8.70
CA MET A 156 5.40 12.33 -9.14
C MET A 156 5.23 12.70 -10.62
N GLN A 157 4.26 12.08 -11.31
CA GLN A 157 4.02 12.46 -12.69
C GLN A 157 3.34 13.83 -12.75
N THR A 158 3.61 14.60 -13.81
CA THR A 158 2.98 15.92 -13.98
C THR A 158 1.44 15.86 -13.98
N THR A 159 0.86 14.73 -14.39
CA THR A 159 -0.59 14.45 -14.29
C THR A 159 -1.07 14.27 -12.86
N ASP A 160 -0.25 13.72 -11.97
CA ASP A 160 -0.57 13.52 -10.56
C ASP A 160 -0.58 14.87 -9.82
N VAL A 161 0.44 15.69 -10.08
CA VAL A 161 0.54 17.06 -9.54
C VAL A 161 -0.62 17.92 -10.06
N ALA A 162 -1.00 17.78 -11.34
CA ALA A 162 -2.17 18.46 -11.90
C ALA A 162 -3.51 17.94 -11.32
N ALA A 163 -3.55 16.69 -10.85
CA ALA A 163 -4.73 16.08 -10.22
C ALA A 163 -4.95 16.53 -8.77
N LEU A 164 -3.97 17.20 -8.15
CA LEU A 164 -4.15 17.80 -6.83
C LEU A 164 -5.34 18.77 -6.80
N THR A 165 -6.16 18.64 -5.77
CA THR A 165 -7.32 19.48 -5.49
C THR A 165 -6.88 20.88 -5.07
N THR A 166 -7.76 21.87 -5.25
CA THR A 166 -7.50 23.25 -4.81
C THR A 166 -7.15 23.35 -3.34
N THR A 167 -7.77 22.52 -2.49
CA THR A 167 -7.51 22.47 -1.05
C THR A 167 -6.14 21.87 -0.73
N GLN A 168 -5.69 20.85 -1.47
CA GLN A 168 -4.33 20.32 -1.30
C GLN A 168 -3.29 21.34 -1.74
N VAL A 169 -3.50 22.00 -2.88
CA VAL A 169 -2.58 23.01 -3.42
C VAL A 169 -2.45 24.22 -2.50
N SER A 170 -3.55 24.67 -1.88
CA SER A 170 -3.49 25.78 -0.91
C SER A 170 -2.79 25.42 0.40
N ASN A 171 -2.55 24.14 0.67
CA ASN A 171 -1.81 23.65 1.85
C ASN A 171 -0.33 23.35 1.54
N LEU A 172 0.13 23.55 0.29
CA LEU A 172 1.55 23.44 -0.03
C LEU A 172 2.33 24.55 0.67
N THR A 173 3.49 24.18 1.20
CA THR A 173 4.42 25.11 1.85
C THR A 173 5.22 25.91 0.81
N SER A 174 5.73 27.07 1.20
CA SER A 174 6.61 27.86 0.32
C SER A 174 7.86 27.08 -0.11
N THR A 175 8.39 26.20 0.75
CA THR A 175 9.52 25.32 0.42
C THR A 175 9.15 24.33 -0.69
N GLN A 176 7.97 23.73 -0.63
CA GLN A 176 7.49 22.82 -1.68
C GLN A 176 7.31 23.57 -2.99
N LEU A 177 6.63 24.73 -2.97
CA LEU A 177 6.38 25.53 -4.18
C LEU A 177 7.68 26.00 -4.86
N ASN A 178 8.66 26.46 -4.07
CA ASN A 178 9.96 26.92 -4.58
C ASN A 178 10.86 25.76 -5.03
N GLY A 179 10.62 24.55 -4.53
CA GLY A 179 11.41 23.36 -4.87
C GLY A 179 10.89 22.57 -6.07
N LEU A 180 9.73 22.94 -6.64
CA LEU A 180 9.21 22.31 -7.85
C LEU A 180 10.05 22.66 -9.07
N ASP A 181 10.30 21.67 -9.93
CA ASP A 181 11.00 21.91 -11.19
C ASP A 181 10.13 22.64 -12.24
N SER A 182 10.77 23.12 -13.30
CA SER A 182 10.09 23.82 -14.39
C SER A 182 9.11 22.94 -15.18
N THR A 183 9.31 21.62 -15.18
CA THR A 183 8.44 20.66 -15.85
C THR A 183 7.07 20.60 -15.16
N HIS A 184 7.07 20.53 -13.83
CA HIS A 184 5.88 20.54 -13.00
C HIS A 184 5.19 21.91 -13.03
N LEU A 185 5.94 22.99 -12.81
CA LEU A 185 5.39 24.34 -12.84
C LEU A 185 4.77 24.70 -14.20
N GLY A 186 5.39 24.29 -15.31
CA GLY A 186 4.90 24.57 -16.67
C GLY A 186 3.61 23.83 -17.06
N ARG A 187 3.24 22.76 -16.32
CA ARG A 187 2.05 21.93 -16.61
C ARG A 187 0.92 22.10 -15.59
N CYS A 188 1.12 22.86 -14.51
CA CYS A 188 0.08 23.10 -13.52
C CYS A 188 -1.14 23.84 -14.12
N PRO A 189 -2.36 23.57 -13.64
CA PRO A 189 -3.55 24.32 -14.05
C PRO A 189 -3.52 25.72 -13.43
N ALA A 190 -3.21 26.75 -14.24
CA ALA A 190 -2.98 28.14 -13.80
C ALA A 190 -4.11 28.76 -12.95
N ARG A 191 -5.37 28.31 -13.11
CA ARG A 191 -6.49 28.79 -12.29
C ARG A 191 -6.52 28.22 -10.87
N ARG A 192 -5.82 27.10 -10.63
CA ARG A 192 -5.79 26.39 -9.34
C ARG A 192 -4.49 26.57 -8.57
N TRP A 193 -3.40 26.92 -9.26
CA TRP A 193 -2.05 26.96 -8.69
C TRP A 193 -1.48 28.37 -8.70
N PRO A 194 -1.24 28.99 -7.53
CA PRO A 194 -0.72 30.35 -7.44
C PRO A 194 0.69 30.52 -8.04
N ALA A 195 1.52 29.47 -7.98
CA ALA A 195 2.88 29.47 -8.50
C ALA A 195 2.97 29.13 -10.01
N CYS A 196 1.83 28.85 -10.66
CA CYS A 196 1.84 28.47 -12.05
C CYS A 196 2.07 29.69 -12.95
N PRO A 197 3.03 29.66 -13.90
CA PRO A 197 3.18 30.72 -14.86
C PRO A 197 1.88 30.91 -15.67
N ALA A 198 1.50 32.16 -15.89
CA ALA A 198 0.39 32.49 -16.78
C ALA A 198 0.74 31.97 -18.18
N ARG A 199 -0.15 31.17 -18.78
CA ARG A 199 0.03 30.76 -20.19
C ARG A 199 -0.02 32.03 -21.03
N SER A 200 1.09 32.32 -21.72
CA SER A 200 1.17 33.32 -22.78
C SER A 200 0.32 32.95 -23.98
#